data_AF-A0A2M4DQC6-F1
#
_entry.id   AF-A0A2M4DQC6-F1
#
_cell.length_a   1.000
_cell.length_b   1.000
_cell.length_c   1.000
_cell.angle_alpha   90.00
_cell.angle_beta   90.00
_cell.angle_gamma   90.00
#
_symmetry.space_group_name_H-M   'P 1'
#
loop_
_entity.id
_entity.type
_entity.pdbx_description
1 polymer ?
#
loop_
_entity_poly.entity_id
_entity_poly.type
_entity_poly.pdbx_seq_one_letter_code
_entity_poly.pdbx_strand_id
1 'polypeptide(L)'
;MSKLSVTLLFIGLSLLVVCDGSPIGPSSESNESNEVDEFLTEMREMCKNNTGSDEAFPNFMQSVEQAMMCATAFDVDNFVSDLEKLTNATRGTFFPNYCPKLRTVATCKDGILAGMKPCLESDDYNIVDALAGIIPDAVELICKNDGSIIFQMEDETRLECIGSKVDELTMCATSVASTWNDDSDLSELTPDQCSALINFRQCIKEKLDACQVSEILGIYDLFHNALFRMTPCRNSTAVPQLELVDNNAIV
;
A
#
# COMPACT_ATOMS: atom_id res chain seq x y z
N MET A 1 -2.12 -14.81 -22.40
CA MET A 1 -1.63 -13.49 -21.99
C MET A 1 -2.15 -13.33 -20.58
N SER A 2 -1.27 -13.45 -19.59
CA SER A 2 -1.63 -13.30 -18.18
C SER A 2 -1.39 -11.85 -17.82
N LYS A 3 -2.46 -11.15 -17.44
CA LYS A 3 -2.47 -9.72 -17.13
C LYS A 3 -2.31 -9.53 -15.63
N LEU A 4 -1.68 -8.44 -15.21
CA LEU A 4 -1.60 -8.10 -13.79
C LEU A 4 -3.00 -7.76 -13.27
N SER A 5 -3.63 -8.70 -12.55
CA SER A 5 -4.91 -8.45 -11.91
C SER A 5 -4.74 -7.45 -10.77
N VAL A 6 -5.83 -6.76 -10.50
CA VAL A 6 -5.96 -5.72 -9.49
C VAL A 6 -5.76 -6.33 -8.10
N THR A 7 -6.26 -7.55 -7.92
CA THR A 7 -6.10 -8.35 -6.71
C THR A 7 -4.63 -8.63 -6.42
N LEU A 8 -3.83 -8.96 -7.44
CA LEU A 8 -2.38 -9.14 -7.30
C LEU A 8 -1.64 -7.87 -6.90
N LEU A 9 -2.07 -6.71 -7.43
CA LEU A 9 -1.49 -5.42 -7.06
C LEU A 9 -1.78 -5.08 -5.59
N PHE A 10 -3.01 -5.30 -5.14
CA PHE A 10 -3.39 -5.06 -3.75
C PHE A 10 -2.72 -6.04 -2.79
N ILE A 11 -2.61 -7.33 -3.12
CA ILE A 11 -1.86 -8.32 -2.32
C ILE A 11 -0.38 -7.94 -2.26
N GLY A 12 0.23 -7.59 -3.39
CA GLY A 12 1.63 -7.15 -3.45
C GLY A 12 1.91 -5.83 -2.69
N LEU A 13 0.97 -4.88 -2.70
CA LEU A 13 1.05 -3.65 -1.91
C LEU A 13 0.85 -3.90 -0.41
N SER A 14 -0.07 -4.80 -0.03
CA SER A 14 -0.27 -5.21 1.36
C SER A 14 0.99 -5.83 1.96
N LEU A 15 1.73 -6.64 1.18
CA LEU A 15 3.02 -7.21 1.59
C LEU A 15 4.13 -6.16 1.79
N LEU A 16 4.01 -4.97 1.19
CA LEU A 16 4.92 -3.84 1.38
C LEU A 16 4.54 -2.92 2.54
N VAL A 17 3.30 -3.03 3.03
CA VAL A 17 2.79 -2.31 4.20
C VAL A 17 2.69 -3.30 5.36
N VAL A 18 3.83 -3.80 5.84
CA VAL A 18 3.89 -4.38 7.20
C VAL A 18 3.85 -3.24 8.20
N CYS A 19 2.63 -2.71 8.38
CA CYS A 19 2.19 -2.12 9.64
C CYS A 19 1.09 -3.03 10.14
N ASP A 20 1.44 -4.08 10.89
CA ASP A 20 0.50 -4.74 11.80
C ASP A 20 0.17 -3.79 12.95
N GLY A 21 -0.49 -2.68 12.61
CA GLY A 21 -1.25 -1.86 13.54
C GLY A 21 -2.69 -2.37 13.54
N SER A 22 -2.92 -3.59 14.03
CA SER A 22 -4.27 -4.12 14.24
C SER A 22 -4.62 -4.09 15.73
N PRO A 23 -5.67 -3.34 16.13
CA PRO A 23 -6.60 -3.80 17.12
C PRO A 23 -7.83 -4.36 16.40
N ILE A 24 -7.66 -5.44 15.63
CA ILE A 24 -8.78 -6.20 15.07
C ILE A 24 -8.48 -7.69 15.26
N GLY A 25 -8.99 -8.25 16.38
CA GLY A 25 -9.46 -9.62 16.56
C GLY A 25 -8.57 -10.84 16.17
N PRO A 26 -8.64 -11.95 16.91
CA PRO A 26 -7.82 -13.13 16.62
C PRO A 26 -8.39 -13.93 15.44
N SER A 27 -7.97 -13.67 14.19
CA SER A 27 -8.22 -14.57 13.05
C SER A 27 -7.41 -14.32 11.76
N SER A 28 -6.18 -13.79 11.80
CA SER A 28 -5.42 -13.47 10.56
C SER A 28 -4.44 -14.55 10.09
N GLU A 29 -3.92 -15.43 10.95
CA GLU A 29 -2.84 -16.35 10.56
C GLU A 29 -3.20 -17.38 9.45
N SER A 30 -4.48 -17.75 9.29
CA SER A 30 -4.88 -18.78 8.32
C SER A 30 -5.14 -18.26 6.91
N ASN A 31 -5.40 -16.96 6.72
CA ASN A 31 -5.73 -16.40 5.40
C ASN A 31 -4.49 -15.87 4.69
N GLU A 32 -3.54 -15.27 5.41
CA GLU A 32 -2.34 -14.65 4.83
C GLU A 32 -1.42 -15.67 4.14
N SER A 33 -1.28 -16.89 4.69
CA SER A 33 -0.48 -17.94 4.06
C SER A 33 -1.04 -18.40 2.71
N ASN A 34 -2.37 -18.40 2.56
CA ASN A 34 -3.01 -18.76 1.29
C ASN A 34 -2.82 -17.66 0.22
N GLU A 35 -2.87 -16.38 0.61
CA GLU A 35 -2.71 -15.25 -0.31
C GLU A 35 -1.29 -15.16 -0.88
N VAL A 36 -0.26 -15.44 -0.06
CA VAL A 36 1.14 -15.49 -0.52
C VAL A 36 1.36 -16.63 -1.50
N ASP A 37 0.82 -17.82 -1.20
CA ASP A 37 0.94 -18.99 -2.08
C ASP A 37 0.21 -18.77 -3.42
N GLU A 38 -0.94 -18.10 -3.40
CA GLU A 38 -1.69 -17.71 -4.59
C GLU A 38 -0.89 -16.71 -5.43
N PHE A 39 -0.36 -15.64 -4.83
CA PHE A 39 0.51 -14.68 -5.52
C PHE A 39 1.73 -15.35 -6.17
N LEU A 40 2.42 -16.24 -5.45
CA LEU A 40 3.59 -16.94 -5.98
C LEU A 40 3.22 -17.88 -7.14
N THR A 41 2.06 -18.52 -7.05
CA THR A 41 1.55 -19.38 -8.12
C THR A 41 1.28 -18.57 -9.38
N GLU A 42 0.56 -17.45 -9.27
CA GLU A 42 0.26 -16.57 -10.40
C GLU A 42 1.52 -15.92 -10.98
N MET A 43 2.46 -15.47 -10.14
CA MET A 43 3.75 -14.95 -10.59
C MET A 43 4.51 -15.99 -11.42
N ARG A 44 4.51 -17.25 -11.00
CA ARG A 44 5.14 -18.34 -11.77
C ARG A 44 4.49 -18.52 -13.14
N GLU A 45 3.15 -18.50 -13.19
CA GLU A 45 2.41 -18.59 -14.44
C GLU A 45 2.70 -17.40 -15.36
N MET A 46 2.77 -16.18 -14.84
CA MET A 46 3.13 -14.98 -15.58
C MET A 46 4.56 -15.07 -16.14
N CYS A 47 5.54 -15.47 -15.33
CA CYS A 47 6.91 -15.73 -15.78
C CYS A 47 6.95 -16.74 -16.93
N LYS A 48 6.20 -17.84 -16.81
CA LYS A 48 6.13 -18.89 -17.83
C LYS A 48 5.45 -18.42 -19.10
N ASN A 49 4.36 -17.68 -18.99
CA ASN A 49 3.59 -17.20 -20.13
C ASN A 49 4.34 -16.13 -20.92
N ASN A 50 5.13 -15.28 -20.26
CA ASN A 50 5.86 -14.19 -20.91
C ASN A 50 7.24 -14.60 -21.44
N THR A 51 7.90 -15.59 -20.83
CA THR A 51 9.22 -16.05 -21.30
C THR A 51 9.20 -17.37 -22.07
N GLY A 52 8.09 -18.12 -22.01
CA GLY A 52 7.99 -19.47 -22.58
C GLY A 52 8.68 -20.57 -21.76
N SER A 53 9.19 -20.25 -20.56
CA SER A 53 9.91 -21.19 -19.68
C SER A 53 9.73 -20.86 -18.20
N ASP A 54 10.06 -21.79 -17.30
CA ASP A 54 10.01 -21.56 -15.85
C ASP A 54 11.27 -20.84 -15.30
N GLU A 55 12.26 -20.53 -16.15
CA GLU A 55 13.59 -20.05 -15.69
C GLU A 55 13.57 -18.65 -15.07
N ALA A 56 12.60 -17.82 -15.43
CA ALA A 56 12.48 -16.47 -14.87
C ALA A 56 11.96 -16.46 -13.42
N PHE A 57 11.17 -17.46 -13.02
CA PHE A 57 10.57 -17.49 -11.69
C PHE A 57 11.61 -17.70 -10.56
N PRO A 58 12.59 -18.62 -10.66
CA PRO A 58 13.68 -18.70 -9.69
C PRO A 58 14.51 -17.41 -9.55
N ASN A 59 14.70 -16.66 -10.65
CA ASN A 59 15.40 -15.37 -10.59
C ASN A 59 14.56 -14.32 -9.83
N PHE A 60 13.24 -14.31 -10.05
CA PHE A 60 12.33 -13.50 -9.25
C PHE A 60 12.40 -13.86 -7.76
N MET A 61 12.36 -15.16 -7.41
CA MET A 61 12.50 -15.61 -6.02
C MET A 61 13.83 -15.19 -5.40
N GLN A 62 14.94 -15.30 -6.14
CA GLN A 62 16.24 -14.81 -5.70
C GLN A 62 16.23 -13.29 -5.45
N SER A 63 15.55 -12.51 -6.29
CA SER A 63 15.37 -11.07 -6.06
C SER A 63 14.58 -10.77 -4.79
N VAL A 64 13.55 -11.58 -4.47
CA VAL A 64 12.80 -11.46 -3.21
C VAL A 64 13.70 -11.75 -2.01
N GLU A 65 14.49 -12.83 -2.05
CA GLU A 65 15.46 -13.16 -0.99
C GLU A 65 16.49 -12.03 -0.79
N GLN A 66 16.98 -11.43 -1.88
CA GLN A 66 17.92 -10.31 -1.82
C GLN A 66 17.30 -9.06 -1.21
N ALA A 67 16.05 -8.75 -1.52
CA ALA A 67 15.34 -7.64 -0.91
C ALA A 67 15.08 -7.87 0.58
N MET A 68 14.74 -9.09 0.99
CA MET A 68 14.65 -9.46 2.41
C MET A 68 16.00 -9.27 3.10
N MET A 69 17.11 -9.71 2.48
CA MET A 69 18.46 -9.49 3.01
C MET A 69 18.80 -8.00 3.14
N CYS A 70 18.44 -7.19 2.16
CA CYS A 70 18.60 -5.73 2.21
C CYS A 70 17.83 -5.10 3.38
N ALA A 71 16.64 -5.63 3.69
CA ALA A 71 15.80 -5.16 4.79
C ALA A 71 16.17 -5.72 6.17
N THR A 72 17.13 -6.65 6.30
CA THR A 72 17.50 -7.32 7.57
C THR A 72 17.89 -6.39 8.71
N ALA A 73 18.35 -5.19 8.42
CA ALA A 73 18.68 -4.18 9.44
C ALA A 73 17.43 -3.56 10.09
N PHE A 74 16.25 -3.77 9.50
CA PHE A 74 14.98 -3.38 10.08
C PHE A 74 14.43 -4.50 10.95
N ASP A 75 14.44 -4.23 12.25
CA ASP A 75 13.93 -5.13 13.27
C ASP A 75 12.41 -4.94 13.38
N VAL A 76 11.66 -5.78 12.67
CA VAL A 76 10.19 -5.73 12.61
C VAL A 76 9.59 -5.97 13.99
N ASP A 77 10.10 -6.94 14.74
CA ASP A 77 9.58 -7.30 16.06
C ASP A 77 9.71 -6.13 17.05
N ASN A 78 10.88 -5.48 17.08
CA ASN A 78 11.08 -4.31 17.92
C ASN A 78 10.28 -3.09 17.42
N PHE A 79 10.15 -2.90 16.10
CA PHE A 79 9.32 -1.84 15.55
C PHE A 79 7.87 -1.96 16.00
N VAL A 80 7.26 -3.14 15.84
CA VAL A 80 5.87 -3.40 16.26
C VAL A 80 5.74 -3.24 17.78
N SER A 81 6.64 -3.84 18.56
CA SER A 81 6.57 -3.76 20.03
C SER A 81 6.78 -2.35 20.59
N ASP A 82 7.54 -1.50 19.90
CA ASP A 82 7.73 -0.09 20.27
C ASP A 82 6.56 0.77 19.78
N LEU A 83 5.94 0.42 18.64
CA LEU A 83 4.78 1.11 18.09
C LEU A 83 3.57 0.95 19.01
N GLU A 84 3.30 -0.26 19.51
CA GLU A 84 2.23 -0.54 20.49
C GLU A 84 2.35 0.26 21.80
N LYS A 85 3.55 0.74 22.12
CA LYS A 85 3.85 1.54 23.32
C LYS A 85 4.03 3.01 23.01
N LEU A 86 3.77 3.42 21.76
CA LEU A 86 3.99 4.77 21.29
C LEU A 86 3.05 5.72 22.03
N THR A 87 3.64 6.81 22.51
CA THR A 87 2.90 7.87 23.19
C THR A 87 3.35 9.21 22.66
N ASN A 88 2.54 10.26 22.91
CA ASN A 88 2.90 11.61 22.50
C ASN A 88 4.25 12.07 23.08
N ALA A 89 4.66 11.54 24.24
CA ALA A 89 5.95 11.84 24.86
C ALA A 89 7.14 11.11 24.20
N THR A 90 6.90 9.95 23.57
CA THR A 90 7.96 9.07 23.05
C THR A 90 8.12 9.15 21.53
N ARG A 91 7.14 9.68 20.80
CA ARG A 91 7.20 9.83 19.33
C ARG A 91 8.43 10.58 18.81
N GLY A 92 8.88 11.60 19.54
CA GLY A 92 10.09 12.37 19.21
C GLY A 92 11.40 11.59 19.36
N THR A 93 11.35 10.36 19.89
CA THR A 93 12.49 9.41 19.91
C THR A 93 12.21 8.23 18.98
N PHE A 94 10.97 7.74 18.94
CA PHE A 94 10.55 6.62 18.10
C PHE A 94 10.81 6.87 16.61
N PHE A 95 10.23 7.93 16.03
CA PHE A 95 10.35 8.17 14.58
C PHE A 95 11.79 8.49 14.17
N PRO A 96 12.57 9.29 14.91
CA PRO A 96 14.00 9.44 14.61
C PRO A 96 14.82 8.14 14.63
N ASN A 97 14.42 7.15 15.44
CA ASN A 97 15.07 5.83 15.47
C ASN A 97 14.68 4.95 14.27
N TYR A 98 13.41 4.95 13.87
CA TYR A 98 12.90 4.02 12.85
C TYR A 98 12.88 4.59 11.42
N CYS A 99 12.64 5.89 11.24
CA CYS A 99 12.55 6.50 9.92
C CYS A 99 13.82 6.35 9.04
N PRO A 100 15.05 6.47 9.56
CA PRO A 100 16.25 6.18 8.77
C PRO A 100 16.29 4.71 8.29
N LYS A 101 15.78 3.77 9.09
CA LYS A 101 15.71 2.36 8.73
C LYS A 101 14.64 2.11 7.68
N LEU A 102 13.45 2.70 7.83
CA LEU A 102 12.37 2.65 6.84
C LEU A 102 12.83 3.19 5.47
N ARG A 103 13.55 4.32 5.46
CA ARG A 103 14.14 4.86 4.22
C ARG A 103 15.13 3.89 3.57
N THR A 104 15.90 3.16 4.36
CA THR A 104 16.81 2.13 3.85
C THR A 104 16.03 0.99 3.24
N VAL A 105 14.99 0.48 3.93
CA VAL A 105 14.12 -0.59 3.43
C VAL A 105 13.42 -0.19 2.12
N ALA A 106 12.97 1.06 2.00
CA ALA A 106 12.34 1.59 0.78
C ALA A 106 13.25 1.52 -0.48
N THR A 107 14.57 1.38 -0.30
CA THR A 107 15.51 1.18 -1.42
C THR A 107 15.65 -0.28 -1.85
N CYS A 108 15.21 -1.23 -1.03
CA CYS A 108 15.37 -2.67 -1.29
C CYS A 108 14.47 -3.21 -2.42
N LYS A 109 13.46 -2.43 -2.85
CA LYS A 109 12.51 -2.81 -3.90
C LYS A 109 13.15 -3.01 -5.28
N ASP A 110 14.27 -2.35 -5.56
CA ASP A 110 14.82 -2.25 -6.92
C ASP A 110 15.22 -3.64 -7.48
N GLY A 111 15.70 -4.54 -6.61
CA GLY A 111 16.02 -5.92 -6.98
C GLY A 111 14.79 -6.75 -7.35
N ILE A 112 13.69 -6.57 -6.60
CA ILE A 112 12.40 -7.21 -6.88
C ILE A 112 11.87 -6.74 -8.23
N LEU A 113 11.87 -5.44 -8.49
CA LEU A 113 11.43 -4.87 -9.78
C LEU A 113 12.23 -5.48 -10.95
N ALA A 114 13.55 -5.54 -10.83
CA ALA A 114 14.40 -6.16 -11.84
C ALA A 114 14.06 -7.64 -12.06
N GLY A 115 13.76 -8.38 -10.99
CA GLY A 115 13.37 -9.80 -11.04
C GLY A 115 11.97 -10.03 -11.62
N MET A 116 11.02 -9.11 -11.41
CA MET A 116 9.65 -9.19 -11.94
C MET A 116 9.56 -8.84 -13.43
N LYS A 117 10.49 -8.01 -13.93
CA LYS A 117 10.50 -7.53 -15.32
C LYS A 117 10.29 -8.60 -16.40
N PRO A 118 10.98 -9.75 -16.40
CA PRO A 118 10.73 -10.80 -17.41
C PRO A 118 9.37 -11.49 -17.27
N CYS A 119 8.71 -11.34 -16.12
CA CYS A 119 7.45 -11.99 -15.83
C CYS A 119 6.23 -11.15 -16.18
N LEU A 120 6.37 -9.85 -16.41
CA LEU A 120 5.27 -8.94 -16.70
C LEU A 120 5.29 -8.44 -18.14
N GLU A 121 4.11 -8.09 -18.65
CA GLU A 121 4.01 -7.32 -19.89
C GLU A 121 4.53 -5.89 -19.67
N SER A 122 4.89 -5.18 -20.75
CA SER A 122 5.55 -3.89 -20.63
C SER A 122 4.70 -2.85 -19.90
N ASP A 123 3.38 -2.83 -20.14
CA ASP A 123 2.48 -1.86 -19.54
C ASP A 123 2.24 -2.18 -18.05
N ASP A 124 2.06 -3.45 -17.71
CA ASP A 124 1.97 -3.93 -16.33
C ASP A 124 3.24 -3.61 -15.52
N TYR A 125 4.42 -3.86 -16.10
CA TYR A 125 5.69 -3.53 -15.47
C TYR A 125 5.81 -2.03 -15.19
N ASN A 126 5.41 -1.18 -16.15
CA ASN A 126 5.46 0.27 -15.97
C ASN A 126 4.55 0.74 -14.83
N ILE A 127 3.37 0.14 -14.66
CA ILE A 127 2.45 0.43 -13.55
C ILE A 127 3.09 0.04 -12.21
N VAL A 128 3.65 -1.18 -12.12
CA VAL A 128 4.31 -1.67 -10.90
C VAL A 128 5.53 -0.82 -10.53
N ASP A 129 6.38 -0.49 -11.51
CA ASP A 129 7.57 0.36 -11.34
C ASP A 129 7.19 1.75 -10.81
N ALA A 130 6.14 2.36 -11.37
CA ALA A 130 5.65 3.66 -10.93
C ALA A 130 5.11 3.62 -9.49
N LEU A 131 4.35 2.58 -9.13
CA LEU A 131 3.82 2.41 -7.77
C LEU A 131 4.93 2.14 -6.75
N ALA A 132 5.90 1.29 -7.11
CA ALA A 132 7.08 1.05 -6.28
C ALA A 132 7.91 2.34 -6.10
N GLY A 133 7.96 3.21 -7.12
CA GLY A 133 8.59 4.53 -7.07
C GLY A 133 7.99 5.48 -6.03
N ILE A 134 6.76 5.23 -5.56
CA ILE A 134 6.08 6.04 -4.53
C ILE A 134 6.52 5.68 -3.10
N ILE A 135 7.05 4.48 -2.88
CA ILE A 135 7.39 3.99 -1.53
C ILE A 135 8.27 4.97 -0.75
N PRO A 136 9.33 5.59 -1.32
CA PRO A 136 10.11 6.62 -0.62
C PRO A 136 9.28 7.83 -0.18
N ASP A 137 8.37 8.32 -1.04
CA ASP A 137 7.50 9.46 -0.72
C ASP A 137 6.50 9.11 0.40
N ALA A 138 5.98 7.87 0.39
CA ALA A 138 5.12 7.36 1.45
C ALA A 138 5.88 7.29 2.80
N VAL A 139 7.13 6.83 2.79
CA VAL A 139 7.99 6.84 3.99
C VAL A 139 8.23 8.26 4.50
N GLU A 140 8.50 9.22 3.63
CA GLU A 140 8.67 10.62 4.06
C GLU A 140 7.39 11.18 4.69
N LEU A 141 6.23 10.86 4.12
CA LEU A 141 4.94 11.30 4.65
C LEU A 141 4.65 10.66 6.02
N ILE A 142 4.91 9.36 6.16
CA ILE A 142 4.83 8.62 7.44
C ILE A 142 5.76 9.23 8.48
N CYS A 143 6.96 9.65 8.08
CA CYS A 143 7.98 10.17 8.98
C CYS A 143 7.84 11.67 9.28
N LYS A 144 7.00 12.39 8.55
CA LYS A 144 6.82 13.83 8.70
C LYS A 144 6.29 14.16 10.10
N ASN A 145 6.84 15.23 10.69
CA ASN A 145 6.41 15.77 11.98
C ASN A 145 6.34 14.71 13.09
N ASP A 146 7.43 13.97 13.33
CA ASP A 146 7.48 12.86 14.31
C ASP A 146 6.29 11.90 14.13
N GLY A 147 6.08 11.52 12.88
CA GLY A 147 5.02 10.64 12.39
C GLY A 147 3.62 10.99 12.84
N SER A 148 3.26 12.27 12.71
CA SER A 148 1.96 12.78 13.14
C SER A 148 0.80 12.02 12.52
N ILE A 149 0.91 11.58 11.26
CA ILE A 149 -0.15 10.85 10.54
C ILE A 149 -0.38 9.47 11.14
N ILE A 150 0.69 8.70 11.38
CA ILE A 150 0.58 7.37 12.00
C ILE A 150 0.15 7.49 13.45
N PHE A 151 0.69 8.47 14.19
CA PHE A 151 0.36 8.67 15.60
C PHE A 151 -1.14 8.96 15.84
N GLN A 152 -1.89 9.45 14.84
CA GLN A 152 -3.35 9.60 14.96
C GLN A 152 -4.07 8.27 15.19
N MET A 153 -3.46 7.16 14.78
CA MET A 153 -4.00 5.81 14.93
C MET A 153 -3.71 5.19 16.29
N GLU A 154 -2.92 5.85 17.15
CA GLU A 154 -2.68 5.38 18.53
C GLU A 154 -3.74 5.88 19.52
N ASP A 155 -4.64 6.77 19.09
CA ASP A 155 -5.73 7.28 19.93
C ASP A 155 -6.89 6.26 19.97
N GLU A 156 -7.10 5.65 21.13
CA GLU A 156 -8.15 4.65 21.36
C GLU A 156 -9.55 5.15 20.96
N THR A 157 -9.86 6.44 21.19
CA THR A 157 -11.18 7.00 20.84
C THR A 157 -11.34 7.10 19.32
N ARG A 158 -10.27 7.44 18.59
CA ARG A 158 -10.28 7.46 17.13
C ARG A 158 -10.39 6.05 16.55
N LEU A 159 -9.66 5.08 17.13
CA LEU A 159 -9.75 3.68 16.74
C LEU A 159 -11.14 3.09 16.98
N GLU A 160 -11.76 3.35 18.14
CA GLU A 160 -13.16 2.96 18.42
C GLU A 160 -14.12 3.58 17.40
N CYS A 161 -13.91 4.86 17.03
CA CYS A 161 -14.69 5.51 15.98
C CYS A 161 -14.56 4.79 14.64
N ILE A 162 -13.33 4.48 14.20
CA ILE A 162 -13.09 3.74 12.95
C ILE A 162 -13.74 2.35 13.02
N GLY A 163 -13.62 1.65 14.15
CA GLY A 163 -14.26 0.37 14.40
C GLY A 163 -15.78 0.43 14.24
N SER A 164 -16.42 1.53 14.66
CA SER A 164 -17.85 1.76 14.46
C SER A 164 -18.25 2.04 13.00
N LYS A 165 -17.27 2.30 12.12
CA LYS A 165 -17.46 2.64 10.70
C LYS A 165 -17.11 1.50 9.74
N VAL A 166 -16.71 0.33 10.23
CA VAL A 166 -16.28 -0.81 9.40
C VAL A 166 -17.32 -1.19 8.33
N ASP A 167 -18.60 -1.27 8.69
CA ASP A 167 -19.67 -1.58 7.71
C ASP A 167 -19.79 -0.48 6.65
N GLU A 168 -19.65 0.79 7.04
CA GLU A 168 -19.70 1.93 6.12
C GLU A 168 -18.49 1.97 5.18
N LEU A 169 -17.30 1.67 5.69
CA LEU A 169 -16.06 1.55 4.91
C LEU A 169 -16.14 0.37 3.94
N THR A 170 -16.71 -0.75 4.38
CA THR A 170 -16.97 -1.92 3.53
C THR A 170 -17.92 -1.56 2.38
N MET A 171 -18.99 -0.80 2.66
CA MET A 171 -19.88 -0.29 1.62
C MET A 171 -19.17 0.63 0.61
N CYS A 172 -18.18 1.41 1.03
CA CYS A 172 -17.35 2.18 0.10
C CYS A 172 -16.64 1.24 -0.88
N ALA A 173 -16.02 0.16 -0.39
CA ALA A 173 -15.30 -0.81 -1.22
C ALA A 173 -16.20 -1.55 -2.22
N THR A 174 -17.47 -1.81 -1.86
CA THR A 174 -18.44 -2.47 -2.75
C THR A 174 -18.65 -1.71 -4.06
N SER A 175 -18.49 -0.38 -4.07
CA SER A 175 -18.62 0.42 -5.29
C SER A 175 -17.52 0.13 -6.34
N VAL A 176 -16.33 -0.26 -5.86
CA VAL A 176 -15.23 -0.73 -6.72
C VAL A 176 -15.52 -2.16 -7.16
N ALA A 177 -15.83 -3.04 -6.21
CA ALA A 177 -16.09 -4.46 -6.48
C ALA A 177 -17.27 -4.70 -7.45
N SER A 178 -18.27 -3.81 -7.50
CA SER A 178 -19.38 -3.93 -8.44
C SER A 178 -19.01 -3.59 -9.88
N THR A 179 -17.90 -2.87 -10.07
CA THR A 179 -17.47 -2.31 -11.37
C THR A 179 -16.22 -3.02 -11.91
N TRP A 180 -15.53 -3.74 -11.03
CA TRP A 180 -14.29 -4.47 -11.32
C TRP A 180 -14.56 -5.97 -11.22
N ASN A 181 -13.93 -6.75 -12.08
CA ASN A 181 -13.93 -8.20 -12.05
C ASN A 181 -12.48 -8.71 -11.94
N ASP A 182 -12.30 -10.00 -11.68
CA ASP A 182 -10.97 -10.60 -11.48
C ASP A 182 -10.05 -10.44 -12.71
N ASP A 183 -10.63 -10.24 -13.89
CA ASP A 183 -9.94 -10.02 -15.17
C ASP A 183 -9.68 -8.54 -15.51
N SER A 184 -10.03 -7.61 -14.61
CA SER A 184 -9.88 -6.17 -14.88
C SER A 184 -8.41 -5.79 -15.00
N ASP A 185 -8.03 -5.28 -16.17
CA ASP A 185 -6.67 -4.87 -16.48
C ASP A 185 -6.47 -3.39 -16.15
N LEU A 186 -5.47 -3.09 -15.30
CA LEU A 186 -5.13 -1.73 -14.91
C LEU A 186 -4.73 -0.86 -16.12
N SER A 187 -4.14 -1.44 -17.16
CA SER A 187 -3.77 -0.72 -18.38
C SER A 187 -4.98 -0.36 -19.26
N GLU A 188 -6.13 -1.02 -19.08
CA GLU A 188 -7.33 -0.89 -19.92
C GLU A 188 -8.56 -0.37 -19.15
N LEU A 189 -8.37 0.32 -18.02
CA LEU A 189 -9.48 0.80 -17.19
C LEU A 189 -10.50 1.68 -17.95
N THR A 190 -11.76 1.37 -17.75
CA THR A 190 -12.91 2.09 -18.31
C THR A 190 -13.22 3.38 -17.52
N PRO A 191 -13.95 4.35 -18.10
CA PRO A 191 -14.39 5.54 -17.38
C PRO A 191 -15.20 5.25 -16.11
N ASP A 192 -16.02 4.19 -16.12
CA ASP A 192 -16.81 3.77 -14.96
C ASP A 192 -15.90 3.20 -13.86
N GLN A 193 -14.89 2.39 -14.23
CA GLN A 193 -13.89 1.88 -13.28
C GLN A 193 -13.06 3.01 -12.66
N CYS A 194 -12.66 4.02 -13.44
CA CYS A 194 -11.99 5.20 -12.93
C CYS A 194 -12.88 6.02 -11.99
N SER A 195 -14.16 6.17 -12.33
CA SER A 195 -15.13 6.88 -11.49
C SER A 195 -15.38 6.15 -10.18
N ALA A 196 -15.40 4.81 -10.20
CA ALA A 196 -15.50 3.98 -9.00
C ALA A 196 -14.33 4.23 -8.03
N LEU A 197 -13.10 4.34 -8.53
CA LEU A 197 -11.92 4.65 -7.69
C LEU A 197 -12.00 6.05 -7.06
N ILE A 198 -12.52 7.05 -7.78
CA ILE A 198 -12.71 8.41 -7.25
C ILE A 198 -13.78 8.40 -6.16
N ASN A 199 -14.92 7.76 -6.44
CA ASN A 199 -16.03 7.67 -5.50
C ASN A 199 -15.64 6.89 -4.24
N PHE A 200 -14.84 5.83 -4.38
CA PHE A 200 -14.27 5.07 -3.28
C PHE A 200 -13.42 5.95 -2.35
N ARG A 201 -12.46 6.69 -2.92
CA ARG A 201 -11.61 7.61 -2.14
C ARG A 201 -12.46 8.63 -1.40
N GLN A 202 -13.43 9.25 -2.08
CA GLN A 202 -14.30 10.25 -1.48
C GLN A 202 -15.17 9.67 -0.36
N CYS A 203 -15.73 8.48 -0.56
CA CYS A 203 -16.51 7.76 0.43
C CYS A 203 -15.67 7.47 1.69
N ILE A 204 -14.46 6.92 1.55
CA ILE A 204 -13.55 6.69 2.69
C ILE A 204 -13.22 8.00 3.38
N LYS A 205 -12.91 9.07 2.63
CA LYS A 205 -12.63 10.39 3.22
C LYS A 205 -13.74 10.86 4.14
N GLU A 206 -14.99 10.76 3.70
CA GLU A 206 -16.13 11.17 4.52
C GLU A 206 -16.23 10.37 5.82
N LYS A 207 -15.92 9.07 5.80
CA LYS A 207 -15.94 8.23 7.00
C LYS A 207 -14.78 8.54 7.94
N LEU A 208 -13.58 8.75 7.39
CA LEU A 208 -12.38 9.06 8.16
C LEU A 208 -12.38 10.49 8.72
N ASP A 209 -12.98 11.45 8.00
CA ASP A 209 -13.19 12.83 8.48
C ASP A 209 -14.04 12.83 9.75
N ALA A 210 -15.09 12.01 9.79
CA ALA A 210 -15.96 11.88 10.97
C ALA A 210 -15.19 11.37 12.22
N CYS A 211 -14.08 10.66 12.01
CA CYS A 211 -13.20 10.16 13.07
C CYS A 211 -11.91 10.99 13.23
N GLN A 212 -11.76 12.10 12.50
CA GLN A 212 -10.58 12.99 12.54
C GLN A 212 -9.26 12.29 12.20
N VAL A 213 -9.29 11.33 11.27
CA VAL A 213 -8.13 10.53 10.82
C VAL A 213 -7.92 10.57 9.31
N SER A 214 -8.58 11.47 8.59
CA SER A 214 -8.51 11.55 7.13
C SER A 214 -7.15 11.99 6.59
N GLU A 215 -6.25 12.50 7.44
CA GLU A 215 -4.86 12.79 7.06
C GLU A 215 -4.12 11.54 6.55
N ILE A 216 -4.50 10.33 7.00
CA ILE A 216 -3.91 9.08 6.49
C ILE A 216 -4.15 8.87 4.99
N LEU A 217 -5.20 9.50 4.44
CA LEU A 217 -5.45 9.47 2.99
C LEU A 217 -4.36 10.17 2.19
N GLY A 218 -3.51 11.00 2.82
CA GLY A 218 -2.33 11.53 2.16
C GLY A 218 -1.42 10.42 1.62
N ILE A 219 -1.28 9.29 2.35
CA ILE A 219 -0.48 8.14 1.90
C ILE A 219 -1.17 7.45 0.74
N TYR A 220 -2.47 7.15 0.88
CA TYR A 220 -3.28 6.55 -0.19
C TYR A 220 -3.26 7.40 -1.47
N ASP A 221 -3.38 8.72 -1.34
CA ASP A 221 -3.42 9.66 -2.46
C ASP A 221 -2.11 9.61 -3.27
N LEU A 222 -0.96 9.27 -2.68
CA LEU A 222 0.28 9.07 -3.43
C LEU A 222 0.14 7.89 -4.42
N PHE A 223 -0.30 6.72 -3.93
CA PHE A 223 -0.52 5.54 -4.75
C PHE A 223 -1.63 5.75 -5.78
N HIS A 224 -2.74 6.34 -5.35
CA HIS A 224 -3.88 6.64 -6.22
C HIS A 224 -3.48 7.55 -7.38
N ASN A 225 -2.72 8.62 -7.10
CA ASN A 225 -2.26 9.54 -8.14
C ASN A 225 -1.24 8.90 -9.08
N ALA A 226 -0.36 8.02 -8.58
CA ALA A 226 0.56 7.25 -9.41
C ALA A 226 -0.20 6.31 -10.33
N LEU A 227 -1.16 5.55 -9.80
CA LEU A 227 -2.03 4.67 -10.58
C LEU A 227 -2.77 5.46 -11.66
N PHE A 228 -3.36 6.60 -11.33
CA PHE A 228 -4.09 7.42 -12.32
C PHE A 228 -3.18 7.93 -13.43
N ARG A 229 -1.93 8.29 -13.13
CA ARG A 229 -0.97 8.76 -14.14
C ARG A 229 -0.58 7.66 -15.13
N MET A 230 -0.58 6.41 -14.69
CA MET A 230 -0.15 5.25 -15.47
C MET A 230 -1.29 4.53 -16.20
N THR A 231 -2.55 4.90 -15.95
CA THR A 231 -3.74 4.24 -16.49
C THR A 231 -4.59 5.21 -17.31
N PRO A 232 -5.62 4.74 -18.04
CA PRO A 232 -6.57 5.61 -18.75
C PRO A 232 -7.28 6.63 -17.84
N CYS A 233 -7.25 6.45 -16.52
CA CYS A 233 -7.83 7.36 -15.53
C CYS A 233 -7.14 8.72 -15.43
N ARG A 234 -5.99 8.94 -16.09
CA ARG A 234 -5.20 10.18 -16.03
C ARG A 234 -5.98 11.46 -16.31
N ASN A 235 -7.02 11.38 -17.14
CA ASN A 235 -7.84 12.53 -17.53
C ASN A 235 -9.03 12.78 -16.60
N SER A 236 -9.32 11.84 -15.69
CA SER A 236 -10.28 12.06 -14.62
C SER A 236 -9.66 13.03 -13.61
N THR A 237 -10.44 13.95 -13.04
CA THR A 237 -9.92 14.94 -12.08
C THR A 237 -9.17 14.24 -10.96
N ALA A 238 -7.85 14.41 -10.93
CA ALA A 238 -6.99 13.91 -9.86
C ALA A 238 -7.56 14.39 -8.52
N VAL A 239 -7.49 13.51 -7.52
CA VAL A 239 -7.89 13.82 -6.15
C VAL A 239 -7.26 15.15 -5.71
N PRO A 240 -8.04 16.11 -5.15
CA PRO A 240 -7.48 17.34 -4.62
C PRO A 240 -6.38 17.00 -3.62
N GLN A 241 -5.16 17.52 -3.86
CA GLN A 241 -4.06 17.38 -2.90
C GLN A 241 -4.56 17.83 -1.53
N LEU A 242 -4.51 16.94 -0.54
CA LEU A 242 -4.71 17.32 0.85
C LEU A 242 -3.68 18.42 1.16
N GLU A 243 -4.16 19.64 1.41
CA GLU A 243 -3.35 20.65 2.09
C GLU A 243 -2.98 20.03 3.44
N LEU A 244 -1.74 19.60 3.58
CA LEU A 244 -1.15 19.24 4.86
C LEU A 244 -1.31 20.47 5.73
N VAL A 245 -2.27 20.44 6.66
CA VAL A 245 -2.46 21.50 7.63
C VAL A 245 -1.19 21.52 8.49
N ASP A 246 -0.29 22.45 8.17
CA ASP A 246 0.85 22.77 9.02
C ASP A 246 0.28 23.33 10.34
N ASN A 247 0.03 22.45 11.31
CA ASN A 247 -0.30 22.83 12.68
C ASN A 247 0.96 23.34 13.40
N ASN A 248 1.56 24.40 12.87
CA ASN A 248 2.51 25.27 13.55
C ASN A 248 1.85 26.63 13.80
N ALA A 249 0.73 26.62 14.53
CA ALA A 249 0.13 27.84 15.07
C ALA A 249 -0.75 27.55 16.29
N ILE A 250 -0.15 27.12 17.40
CA ILE A 250 -0.68 27.46 18.74
C ILE A 250 0.51 27.89 19.60
N VAL A 251 0.65 29.21 19.75
CA VAL A 251 1.34 29.87 20.87
C VAL A 251 0.35 29.96 22.03
#